data_AF-A0A6I6WSC2-F1
#
_entry.id   AF-A0A6I6WSC2-F1
#
_cell.length_a   1.000
_cell.length_b   1.000
_cell.length_c   1.000
_cell.angle_alpha   90.00
_cell.angle_beta   90.00
_cell.angle_gamma   90.00
#
_symmetry.space_group_name_H-M   'P 1'
#
loop_
_entity.id
_entity.type
_entity.pdbx_description
1 polymer ?
#
loop_
_entity_poly.entity_id
_entity_poly.type
_entity_poly.pdbx_seq_one_letter_code
_entity_poly.pdbx_strand_id
1 'polypeptide(L)'
;MSSTSSPSPSPSSTSSPHPTPEPPGAQPTADPFTPPHPEQARAHRVHASLFRIAERHAATEAQRGRQAHPAVLGPHEAVRLVALLLSGGAQPVEGEPEVDHADITAALSLVPRVRGELDELEEGLLRMARGRGMTWPEIAFGLGLGTPQAARQRYERLVGRLRAEGAEGSAGPGGPEESEGKGPGKG
;
A
#
# COMPACT_ATOMS: atom_id res chain seq x y z
N MET A 1 -52.00 -62.40 -27.49
CA MET A 1 -51.35 -61.09 -27.70
C MET A 1 -51.03 -60.54 -26.31
N SER A 2 -49.74 -60.29 -26.05
CA SER A 2 -49.19 -59.53 -24.89
C SER A 2 -49.35 -60.16 -23.50
N SER A 3 -48.39 -60.19 -22.57
CA SER A 3 -46.95 -59.92 -22.54
C SER A 3 -46.41 -60.63 -21.28
N THR A 4 -45.25 -61.24 -21.40
CA THR A 4 -44.44 -61.79 -20.31
C THR A 4 -43.82 -60.68 -19.46
N SER A 5 -43.83 -60.82 -18.12
CA SER A 5 -43.02 -60.00 -17.21
C SER A 5 -42.25 -60.92 -16.26
N SER A 6 -40.96 -61.09 -16.52
CA SER A 6 -39.99 -61.75 -15.64
C SER A 6 -39.27 -60.70 -14.79
N PRO A 7 -38.90 -61.00 -13.53
CA PRO A 7 -38.09 -60.11 -12.71
C PRO A 7 -36.58 -60.22 -13.02
N SER A 8 -35.88 -59.09 -12.96
CA SER A 8 -34.41 -58.98 -13.07
C SER A 8 -33.69 -59.57 -11.84
N PRO A 9 -32.49 -60.16 -12.01
CA PRO A 9 -31.58 -60.46 -10.91
C PRO A 9 -30.69 -59.24 -10.54
N SER A 10 -30.44 -59.06 -9.25
CA SER A 10 -29.49 -58.12 -8.68
C SER A 10 -28.04 -58.41 -9.14
N PRO A 11 -27.20 -57.39 -9.40
CA PRO A 11 -25.79 -57.63 -9.69
C PRO A 11 -24.95 -57.82 -8.42
N SER A 12 -23.97 -58.70 -8.57
CA SER A 12 -22.97 -59.18 -7.62
C SER A 12 -22.13 -58.09 -6.94
N SER A 13 -21.87 -58.29 -5.65
CA SER A 13 -20.87 -57.55 -4.86
C SER A 13 -19.47 -57.68 -5.49
N THR A 14 -18.95 -56.57 -6.02
CA THR A 14 -17.54 -56.45 -6.41
C THR A 14 -16.79 -55.76 -5.27
N SER A 15 -15.98 -56.54 -4.55
CA SER A 15 -14.98 -56.06 -3.60
C SER A 15 -13.94 -55.25 -4.38
N SER A 16 -13.92 -53.93 -4.19
CA SER A 16 -12.89 -53.06 -4.77
C SER A 16 -11.66 -53.01 -3.86
N PRO A 17 -10.42 -53.07 -4.39
CA PRO A 17 -9.22 -52.95 -3.58
C PRO A 17 -9.07 -51.53 -3.03
N HIS A 18 -8.68 -51.46 -1.76
CA HIS A 18 -8.37 -50.24 -1.02
C HIS A 18 -7.24 -49.46 -1.72
N PRO A 19 -7.37 -48.14 -1.97
CA PRO A 19 -6.23 -47.35 -2.42
C PRO A 19 -5.20 -47.24 -1.29
N THR A 20 -3.94 -47.50 -1.62
CA THR A 20 -2.77 -47.22 -0.79
C THR A 20 -2.71 -45.73 -0.48
N PRO A 21 -2.42 -45.29 0.77
CA PRO A 21 -2.20 -43.88 1.04
C PRO A 21 -0.94 -43.40 0.32
N GLU A 22 -1.14 -42.50 -0.64
CA GLU A 22 -0.08 -41.75 -1.32
C GLU A 22 0.75 -40.98 -0.27
N PRO A 23 2.09 -41.01 -0.31
CA PRO A 23 2.91 -40.23 0.60
C PRO A 23 2.62 -38.73 0.40
N PRO A 24 2.67 -37.90 1.46
CA PRO A 24 2.38 -36.47 1.36
C PRO A 24 3.30 -35.86 0.31
N GLY A 25 2.67 -35.21 -0.69
CA GLY A 25 3.32 -34.63 -1.85
C GLY A 25 4.58 -33.88 -1.44
N ALA A 26 5.72 -34.43 -1.88
CA ALA A 26 6.97 -33.70 -1.92
C ALA A 26 6.67 -32.42 -2.71
N GLN A 27 6.78 -31.28 -2.04
CA GLN A 27 6.77 -29.98 -2.71
C GLN A 27 7.77 -30.08 -3.87
N PRO A 28 7.36 -29.83 -5.13
CA PRO A 28 8.27 -29.98 -6.25
C PRO A 28 9.47 -29.09 -5.98
N THR A 29 10.63 -29.72 -5.79
CA THR A 29 11.91 -29.04 -5.68
C THR A 29 12.09 -28.29 -7.00
N ALA A 30 11.92 -26.96 -6.96
CA ALA A 30 12.02 -26.12 -8.14
C ALA A 30 13.36 -26.44 -8.85
N ASP A 31 13.30 -26.64 -10.17
CA ASP A 31 14.48 -26.86 -11.00
C ASP A 31 15.55 -25.79 -10.71
N PRO A 32 16.77 -26.17 -10.30
CA PRO A 32 17.82 -25.21 -9.93
C PRO A 32 18.23 -24.28 -11.08
N PHE A 33 17.86 -24.58 -12.33
CA PHE A 33 18.16 -23.76 -13.50
C PHE A 33 17.00 -22.88 -13.97
N THR A 34 15.82 -22.97 -13.35
CA THR A 34 14.69 -22.09 -13.65
C THR A 34 14.79 -20.81 -12.80
N PRO A 35 14.91 -19.61 -13.40
CA PRO A 35 14.93 -18.37 -12.65
C PRO A 35 13.65 -18.20 -11.83
N PRO A 36 13.72 -17.72 -10.58
CA PRO A 36 12.53 -17.52 -9.76
C PRO A 36 11.56 -16.55 -10.44
N HIS A 37 10.26 -16.80 -10.27
CA HIS A 37 9.23 -15.93 -10.83
C HIS A 37 9.44 -14.48 -10.36
N PRO A 38 9.39 -13.46 -11.25
CA PRO A 38 9.76 -12.09 -10.90
C PRO A 38 8.93 -11.50 -9.75
N GLU A 39 7.67 -11.91 -9.63
CA GLU A 39 6.81 -11.52 -8.50
C GLU A 39 7.24 -12.14 -7.17
N GLN A 40 7.66 -13.41 -7.16
CA GLN A 40 8.17 -14.06 -5.96
C GLN A 40 9.48 -13.42 -5.51
N ALA A 41 10.38 -13.12 -6.45
CA ALA A 41 11.60 -12.38 -6.16
C ALA A 41 11.32 -10.98 -5.59
N ARG A 42 10.26 -10.30 -6.08
CA ARG A 42 9.81 -9.01 -5.52
C ARG A 42 9.26 -9.18 -4.10
N ALA A 43 8.38 -10.15 -3.84
CA ALA A 43 7.80 -10.42 -2.53
C ALA A 43 8.88 -10.74 -1.48
N HIS A 44 9.85 -11.59 -1.84
CA HIS A 44 10.99 -11.90 -0.96
C HIS A 44 11.81 -10.64 -0.61
N ARG A 45 12.07 -9.75 -1.58
CA ARG A 45 12.78 -8.50 -1.31
C ARG A 45 12.00 -7.58 -0.37
N VAL A 46 10.68 -7.48 -0.52
CA VAL A 46 9.83 -6.69 0.38
C VAL A 46 9.95 -7.21 1.82
N HIS A 47 9.78 -8.50 2.03
CA HIS A 47 9.89 -9.11 3.36
C HIS A 47 11.29 -8.92 3.96
N ALA A 48 12.35 -9.20 3.19
CA ALA A 48 13.72 -9.02 3.66
C ALA A 48 14.03 -7.56 4.01
N SER A 49 13.50 -6.60 3.25
CA SER A 49 13.67 -5.17 3.51
C SER A 49 12.97 -4.75 4.81
N LEU A 50 11.73 -5.20 5.02
CA LEU A 50 10.98 -4.95 6.25
C LEU A 50 11.71 -5.51 7.46
N PHE A 51 12.13 -6.78 7.39
CA PHE A 51 12.86 -7.43 8.48
C PHE A 51 14.15 -6.69 8.83
N ARG A 52 14.96 -6.33 7.81
CA ARG A 52 16.21 -5.58 8.00
C ARG A 52 15.98 -4.23 8.70
N ILE A 53 14.94 -3.50 8.31
CA ILE A 53 14.62 -2.20 8.93
C ILE A 53 14.10 -2.41 10.35
N ALA A 54 13.20 -3.39 10.55
CA ALA A 54 12.64 -3.73 11.85
C ALA A 54 13.73 -4.07 12.87
N GLU A 55 14.61 -4.99 12.55
CA GLU A 55 15.70 -5.41 13.45
C GLU A 55 16.64 -4.27 13.82
N ARG A 56 16.95 -3.37 12.88
CA ARG A 56 17.97 -2.33 13.09
C ARG A 56 17.42 -1.04 13.67
N HIS A 57 16.17 -0.71 13.35
CA HIS A 57 15.63 0.63 13.55
C HIS A 57 14.23 0.66 14.17
N ALA A 58 13.58 -0.49 14.39
CA ALA A 58 12.22 -0.58 14.91
C ALA A 58 12.01 -1.79 15.85
N ALA A 59 13.06 -2.27 16.51
CA ALA A 59 13.01 -3.43 17.39
C ALA A 59 12.23 -3.13 18.68
N THR A 60 12.35 -1.91 19.21
CA THR A 60 11.61 -1.49 20.41
C THR A 60 10.47 -0.55 20.07
N GLU A 61 9.51 -0.42 20.99
CA GLU A 61 8.43 0.54 20.87
C GLU A 61 8.94 1.98 20.76
N ALA A 62 9.90 2.37 21.60
CA ALA A 62 10.55 3.69 21.52
C ALA A 62 11.22 3.93 20.15
N GLN A 63 11.84 2.90 19.56
CA GLN A 63 12.44 3.01 18.23
C GLN A 63 11.37 3.19 17.14
N ARG A 64 10.24 2.46 17.23
CA ARG A 64 9.09 2.60 16.33
C ARG A 64 8.39 3.96 16.51
N GLY A 65 8.30 4.45 17.74
CA GLY A 65 7.64 5.71 18.06
C GLY A 65 8.29 6.95 17.42
N ARG A 66 9.56 6.87 16.96
CA ARG A 66 10.25 8.01 16.33
C ARG A 66 9.59 8.54 15.06
N GLN A 67 8.74 7.76 14.39
CA GLN A 67 8.02 8.23 13.21
C GLN A 67 6.75 9.04 13.54
N ALA A 68 6.27 9.00 14.78
CA ALA A 68 5.02 9.63 15.21
C ALA A 68 5.31 10.69 16.28
N HIS A 69 4.54 11.78 16.26
CA HIS A 69 4.65 12.79 17.30
C HIS A 69 3.77 12.38 18.50
N PRO A 70 4.30 12.31 19.73
CA PRO A 70 3.59 11.72 20.87
C PRO A 70 2.33 12.47 21.30
N ALA A 71 2.21 13.76 20.94
CA ALA A 71 1.09 14.60 21.33
C ALA A 71 0.26 15.14 20.14
N VAL A 72 0.68 14.90 18.90
CA VAL A 72 0.03 15.50 17.72
C VAL A 72 -0.16 14.41 16.67
N LEU A 73 -1.41 14.13 16.32
CA LEU A 73 -1.74 13.13 15.31
C LEU A 73 -1.37 13.63 13.91
N GLY A 74 -0.55 12.88 13.18
CA GLY A 74 -0.23 13.18 11.79
C GLY A 74 -1.35 12.79 10.81
N PRO A 75 -1.45 13.43 9.62
CA PRO A 75 -2.46 13.09 8.61
C PRO A 75 -2.45 11.61 8.21
N HIS A 76 -1.26 11.02 8.00
CA HIS A 76 -1.14 9.61 7.63
C HIS A 76 -1.58 8.66 8.75
N GLU A 77 -1.39 9.05 10.01
CA GLU A 77 -1.84 8.28 11.18
C GLU A 77 -3.37 8.30 11.27
N ALA A 78 -3.98 9.48 11.12
CA ALA A 78 -5.44 9.63 11.11
C ALA A 78 -6.11 8.75 10.04
N VAL A 79 -5.62 8.82 8.79
CA VAL A 79 -6.12 8.00 7.69
C VAL A 79 -5.99 6.50 7.99
N ARG A 80 -4.84 6.08 8.54
CA ARG A 80 -4.60 4.67 8.87
C ARG A 80 -5.48 4.18 10.02
N LEU A 81 -5.71 5.01 11.05
CA LEU A 81 -6.55 4.67 12.19
C LEU A 81 -8.00 4.45 11.76
N VAL A 82 -8.57 5.37 10.99
CA VAL A 82 -9.94 5.23 10.47
C VAL A 82 -10.08 3.97 9.60
N ALA A 83 -9.11 3.70 8.72
CA ALA A 83 -9.11 2.48 7.91
C ALA A 83 -8.99 1.18 8.75
N LEU A 84 -8.19 1.20 9.82
CA LEU A 84 -8.02 0.07 10.73
C LEU A 84 -9.30 -0.23 11.53
N LEU A 85 -9.96 0.80 12.05
CA LEU A 85 -11.23 0.66 12.77
C LEU A 85 -12.34 0.13 11.85
N LEU A 86 -12.48 0.69 10.64
CA LEU A 86 -13.50 0.24 9.67
C LEU A 86 -13.30 -1.19 9.17
N SER A 87 -12.04 -1.64 9.08
CA SER A 87 -11.71 -3.02 8.66
C SER A 87 -11.73 -4.03 9.81
N GLY A 88 -11.93 -3.58 11.06
CA GLY A 88 -11.81 -4.41 12.27
C GLY A 88 -10.37 -4.80 12.62
N GLY A 89 -9.36 -4.25 11.94
CA GLY A 89 -7.95 -4.45 12.25
C GLY A 89 -7.49 -3.76 13.54
N ALA A 90 -8.30 -2.84 14.05
CA ALA A 90 -8.25 -2.33 15.41
C ALA A 90 -9.65 -2.34 16.02
N GLN A 91 -9.75 -2.51 17.33
CA GLN A 91 -11.01 -2.40 18.06
C GLN A 91 -11.05 -1.05 18.77
N PRO A 92 -12.20 -0.34 18.75
CA PRO A 92 -12.36 0.87 19.53
C PRO A 92 -12.19 0.56 21.03
N VAL A 93 -11.65 1.51 21.78
CA VAL A 93 -11.57 1.38 23.23
C VAL A 93 -12.92 1.69 23.88
N GLU A 94 -13.13 1.24 25.12
CA GLU A 94 -14.38 1.47 25.84
C GLU A 94 -14.73 2.97 25.90
N GLY A 95 -15.94 3.32 25.44
CA GLY A 95 -16.44 4.71 25.40
C GLY A 95 -15.96 5.54 24.20
N GLU A 96 -15.15 4.98 23.30
CA GLU A 96 -14.81 5.62 22.03
C GLU A 96 -16.02 5.56 21.07
N PRO A 97 -16.40 6.66 20.40
CA PRO A 97 -17.49 6.63 19.42
C PRO A 97 -17.15 5.71 18.23
N GLU A 98 -18.17 5.09 17.67
CA GLU A 98 -18.02 4.37 16.41
C GLU A 98 -17.65 5.34 15.29
N VAL A 99 -16.83 4.87 14.33
CA VAL A 99 -16.47 5.66 13.15
C VAL A 99 -17.71 5.95 12.33
N ASP A 100 -18.00 7.23 12.12
CA ASP A 100 -19.17 7.67 11.37
C ASP A 100 -18.82 8.21 9.95
N HIS A 101 -19.85 8.71 9.25
CA HIS A 101 -19.69 9.27 7.91
C HIS A 101 -18.81 10.53 7.88
N ALA A 102 -18.84 11.35 8.93
CA ALA A 102 -18.02 12.55 9.04
C ALA A 102 -16.55 12.18 9.23
N ASP A 103 -16.26 11.16 10.04
CA ASP A 103 -14.90 10.63 10.22
C ASP A 103 -14.32 10.07 8.91
N ILE A 104 -15.11 9.31 8.15
CA ILE A 104 -14.72 8.81 6.83
C ILE A 104 -14.43 9.97 5.89
N THR A 105 -15.29 10.99 5.87
CA THR A 105 -15.12 12.17 5.03
C THR A 105 -13.86 12.94 5.42
N ALA A 106 -13.60 13.11 6.72
CA ALA A 106 -12.38 13.73 7.23
C ALA A 106 -11.14 12.95 6.78
N ALA A 107 -11.12 11.62 6.94
CA ALA A 107 -10.01 10.79 6.49
C ALA A 107 -9.79 10.89 4.96
N LEU A 108 -10.85 10.84 4.16
CA LEU A 108 -10.75 11.00 2.71
C LEU A 108 -10.19 12.37 2.31
N SER A 109 -10.56 13.44 3.02
CA SER A 109 -10.04 14.79 2.77
C SER A 109 -8.53 14.91 3.04
N LEU A 110 -7.98 14.06 3.90
CA LEU A 110 -6.55 14.00 4.21
C LEU A 110 -5.73 13.19 3.19
N VAL A 111 -6.36 12.33 2.37
CA VAL A 111 -5.65 11.46 1.42
C VAL A 111 -4.73 12.24 0.46
N PRO A 112 -5.13 13.37 -0.15
CA PRO A 112 -4.23 14.16 -0.98
C PRO A 112 -2.99 14.65 -0.20
N ARG A 113 -3.17 15.11 1.04
CA ARG A 113 -2.06 15.54 1.89
C ARG A 113 -1.10 14.39 2.21
N VAL A 114 -1.63 13.22 2.56
CA VAL A 114 -0.82 12.02 2.83
C VAL A 114 -0.02 11.59 1.59
N ARG A 115 -0.60 11.69 0.39
CA ARG A 115 0.12 11.40 -0.86
C ARG A 115 1.27 12.37 -1.09
N GLY A 116 1.05 13.66 -0.84
CA GLY A 116 2.13 14.67 -0.89
C GLY A 116 3.26 14.36 0.11
N GLU A 117 2.91 14.00 1.35
CA GLU A 117 3.91 13.61 2.37
C GLU A 117 4.73 12.38 1.94
N LEU A 118 4.11 11.39 1.30
CA LEU A 118 4.82 10.22 0.76
C LEU A 118 5.71 10.58 -0.43
N ASP A 119 5.26 11.48 -1.31
CA ASP A 119 6.05 11.98 -2.43
C ASP A 119 7.29 12.75 -1.93
N GLU A 120 7.14 13.63 -0.93
CA GLU A 120 8.24 14.34 -0.26
C GLU A 120 9.24 13.37 0.40
N LEU A 121 8.73 12.36 1.12
CA LEU A 121 9.57 11.33 1.75
C LEU A 121 10.35 10.52 0.71
N GLU A 122 9.71 10.12 -0.38
CA GLU A 122 10.37 9.38 -1.46
C GLU A 122 11.48 10.22 -2.09
N GLU A 123 11.20 11.49 -2.41
CA GLU A 123 12.18 12.39 -3.02
C GLU A 123 13.36 12.61 -2.07
N GLY A 124 13.08 12.82 -0.79
CA GLY A 124 14.08 12.96 0.26
C GLY A 124 14.99 11.74 0.36
N LEU A 125 14.41 10.54 0.35
CA LEU A 125 15.15 9.28 0.40
C LEU A 125 16.03 9.09 -0.84
N LEU A 126 15.52 9.41 -2.04
CA LEU A 126 16.29 9.32 -3.28
C LEU A 126 17.47 10.31 -3.27
N ARG A 127 17.26 11.54 -2.82
CA ARG A 127 18.35 12.52 -2.66
C ARG A 127 19.39 12.02 -1.66
N MET A 128 18.97 11.50 -0.51
CA MET A 128 19.88 10.95 0.50
C MET A 128 20.66 9.74 0.00
N ALA A 129 20.04 8.87 -0.80
CA ALA A 129 20.70 7.72 -1.44
C ALA A 129 21.76 8.19 -2.44
N ARG A 130 21.41 9.16 -3.29
CA ARG A 130 22.35 9.77 -4.25
C ARG A 130 23.51 10.49 -3.55
N GLY A 131 23.24 11.23 -2.47
CA GLY A 131 24.26 11.87 -1.65
C GLY A 131 25.20 10.88 -0.94
N ARG A 132 24.76 9.63 -0.74
CA ARG A 132 25.57 8.52 -0.23
C ARG A 132 26.25 7.70 -1.33
N GLY A 133 26.21 8.16 -2.58
CA GLY A 133 26.90 7.52 -3.70
C GLY A 133 26.13 6.38 -4.38
N MET A 134 24.92 6.02 -3.93
CA MET A 134 24.14 4.96 -4.58
C MET A 134 23.83 5.30 -6.02
N THR A 135 24.23 4.45 -6.96
CA THR A 135 24.04 4.61 -8.39
C THR A 135 22.59 4.38 -8.81
N TRP A 136 22.20 4.89 -9.99
CA TRP A 136 20.85 4.68 -10.53
C TRP A 136 20.48 3.20 -10.74
N PRO A 137 21.39 2.30 -11.16
CA PRO A 137 21.13 0.86 -11.14
C PRO A 137 20.80 0.30 -9.76
N GLU A 138 21.55 0.68 -8.72
CA GLU A 138 21.29 0.23 -7.34
C GLU A 138 19.95 0.75 -6.81
N ILE A 139 19.62 2.02 -7.14
CA ILE A 139 18.32 2.62 -6.81
C ILE A 139 17.20 1.89 -7.55
N ALA A 140 17.34 1.61 -8.85
CA ALA A 140 16.34 0.87 -9.61
C ALA A 140 16.10 -0.52 -9.02
N PHE A 141 17.16 -1.23 -8.64
CA PHE A 141 17.06 -2.50 -7.92
C PHE A 141 16.28 -2.35 -6.60
N GLY A 142 16.62 -1.37 -5.77
CA GLY A 142 15.95 -1.10 -4.50
C GLY A 142 14.46 -0.73 -4.65
N LEU A 143 14.11 0.02 -5.71
CA LEU A 143 12.73 0.36 -6.05
C LEU A 143 11.97 -0.76 -6.76
N GLY A 144 12.64 -1.88 -7.09
CA GLY A 144 12.05 -2.97 -7.85
C GLY A 144 11.70 -2.62 -9.30
N LEU A 145 12.41 -1.65 -9.88
CA LEU A 145 12.28 -1.21 -11.27
C LEU A 145 13.20 -2.02 -12.19
N GLY A 146 12.75 -2.28 -13.42
CA GLY A 146 13.49 -3.10 -14.38
C GLY A 146 14.71 -2.42 -15.00
N THR A 147 14.82 -1.08 -14.93
CA THR A 147 15.93 -0.35 -15.55
C THR A 147 16.37 0.88 -14.73
N PRO A 148 17.65 1.29 -14.82
CA PRO A 148 18.13 2.54 -14.23
C PRO A 148 17.40 3.78 -14.76
N GLN A 149 16.98 3.75 -16.02
CA GLN A 149 16.25 4.86 -16.65
C GLN A 149 14.86 5.04 -16.03
N ALA A 150 14.17 3.94 -15.71
CA ALA A 150 12.88 4.01 -15.03
C ALA A 150 12.99 4.69 -13.65
N ALA A 151 14.10 4.47 -12.93
CA ALA A 151 14.35 5.14 -11.66
C ALA A 151 14.57 6.65 -11.83
N ARG A 152 15.36 7.06 -12.83
CA ARG A 152 15.59 8.49 -13.14
C ARG A 152 14.30 9.20 -13.51
N GLN A 153 13.52 8.61 -14.42
CA GLN A 153 12.24 9.19 -14.84
C GLN A 153 11.23 9.29 -13.69
N ARG A 154 11.21 8.30 -12.78
CA ARG A 154 10.38 8.38 -11.56
C ARG A 154 10.79 9.56 -10.70
N TYR A 155 12.09 9.75 -10.47
CA TYR A 155 12.63 10.88 -9.72
C TYR A 155 12.29 12.23 -10.39
N GLU A 156 12.48 12.36 -11.70
CA GLU A 156 12.15 13.58 -12.45
C GLU A 156 10.66 13.93 -12.36
N ARG A 157 9.77 12.94 -12.51
CA ARG A 157 8.32 13.14 -12.33
C ARG A 157 7.96 13.56 -10.92
N LEU A 158 8.63 12.99 -9.92
CA LEU A 158 8.39 13.30 -8.51
C LEU A 158 8.78 14.75 -8.18
N VAL A 159 9.98 15.17 -8.59
CA VAL A 159 10.45 16.56 -8.45
C VAL A 159 9.53 17.54 -9.19
N GLY A 160 9.06 17.16 -10.38
CA GLY A 160 8.09 17.96 -11.14
C GLY A 160 6.77 18.18 -10.41
N ARG A 161 6.20 17.14 -9.80
CA ARG A 161 4.97 17.24 -9.00
C ARG A 161 5.14 18.12 -7.76
N LEU A 162 6.18 17.86 -6.97
CA LEU A 162 6.45 18.62 -5.74
C LEU A 162 6.67 20.12 -6.01
N ARG A 163 7.27 20.46 -7.17
CA ARG A 163 7.42 21.86 -7.59
C ARG A 163 6.07 22.52 -7.92
N ALA A 164 5.14 21.78 -8.54
CA ALA A 164 3.81 22.29 -8.85
C ALA A 164 2.98 22.50 -7.58
N GLU A 165 3.02 21.56 -6.64
CA GLU A 165 2.32 21.65 -5.35
C GLU A 165 2.81 22.83 -4.49
N GLY A 166 4.13 23.05 -4.45
CA GLY A 166 4.70 24.22 -3.77
C GLY A 166 4.32 25.57 -4.40
N ALA A 167 4.03 25.59 -5.71
CA ALA A 167 3.56 26.79 -6.39
C ALA A 167 2.09 27.10 -6.07
N GLU A 168 1.23 26.08 -6.00
CA GLU A 168 -0.19 26.21 -5.63
C GLU A 168 -0.38 26.67 -4.18
N GLY A 169 0.48 26.22 -3.25
CA GLY A 169 0.45 26.71 -1.85
C GLY A 169 0.93 28.15 -1.67
N SER A 170 1.67 28.71 -2.63
CA SER A 170 2.12 30.12 -2.62
C SER A 170 1.12 31.07 -3.28
N ALA A 171 0.23 30.55 -4.14
CA ALA A 171 -0.87 31.29 -4.73
C ALA A 171 -2.10 31.21 -3.81
N GLY A 172 -2.01 31.86 -2.64
CA GLY A 172 -3.18 32.12 -1.80
C GLY A 172 -4.25 32.90 -2.59
N PRO A 173 -5.54 32.76 -2.25
CA PRO A 173 -6.62 33.34 -3.03
C PRO A 173 -6.48 34.86 -3.02
N GLY A 174 -6.12 35.44 -4.17
CA GLY A 174 -6.27 36.87 -4.40
C GLY A 174 -7.73 37.20 -4.13
N GLY A 175 -7.99 37.94 -3.05
CA GLY A 175 -9.32 38.37 -2.68
C GLY A 175 -9.97 39.15 -3.83
N PRO A 176 -11.31 39.09 -3.97
CA PRO A 176 -11.98 39.93 -4.95
C PRO A 176 -11.71 41.40 -4.61
N GLU A 177 -11.20 42.13 -5.58
CA GLU A 177 -11.12 43.60 -5.53
C GLU A 177 -12.56 44.12 -5.44
N GLU A 178 -12.97 44.51 -4.22
CA GLU A 178 -14.16 45.31 -4.02
C GLU A 178 -13.94 46.67 -4.70
N SER A 179 -14.47 46.81 -5.91
CA SER A 179 -14.73 48.09 -6.54
C SER A 179 -15.88 48.77 -5.77
N GLU A 180 -15.56 49.38 -4.62
CA GLU A 180 -16.46 50.26 -3.89
C GLU A 180 -16.84 51.49 -4.72
N GLY A 181 -18.13 51.83 -4.63
CA GLY A 181 -18.78 52.81 -5.48
C GLY A 181 -18.30 54.24 -5.26
N LYS A 182 -18.13 54.95 -6.36
CA LYS A 182 -18.12 56.42 -6.35
C LYS A 182 -19.56 56.93 -6.38
N GLY A 183 -20.02 57.41 -5.22
CA GLY A 183 -21.31 58.05 -5.02
C GLY A 183 -21.51 59.35 -5.82
N PRO A 184 -22.73 59.92 -5.78
CA PRO A 184 -23.20 60.91 -6.74
C PRO A 184 -22.67 62.31 -6.43
N GLY A 185 -22.08 62.96 -7.45
CA GLY A 185 -21.65 64.35 -7.43
C GLY A 185 -22.60 65.23 -8.23
N LYS A 186 -23.16 66.23 -7.56
CA LYS A 186 -24.15 67.21 -8.02
C LYS A 186 -23.76 67.96 -9.30
N GLY A 187 -24.77 68.28 -10.11
CA GLY A 187 -24.74 69.25 -11.21
C GLY A 187 -26.14 69.43 -11.78
#